data_AF-A0A1F4FH51-F1
#
_entry.id   AF-A0A1F4FH51-F1
#
_cell.length_a   1.000
_cell.length_b   1.000
_cell.length_c   1.000
_cell.angle_alpha   90.00
_cell.angle_beta   90.00
_cell.angle_gamma   90.00
#
_symmetry.space_group_name_H-M   'P 1'
#
loop_
_entity.id
_entity.type
_entity.pdbx_description
1 polymer ?
#
loop_
_entity_poly.entity_id
_entity_poly.type
_entity_poly.pdbx_seq_one_letter_code
_entity_poly.pdbx_strand_id
1 'polypeptide(L)'
;MDNAYLSTTRNLYKEAALAPQPGLCCTTTPVWRLPGLAVPKRMLEMNYGCGSTVHPRDLAGNPSILYVGVGGGMELLQFAYFSRRPGAVIGVDVVDEMLAACRENLAEAELLNPWFRSSFAVLRKADALDLPVADESVDVAAQNCLFNIFQDRELERALAEMSRVLKPHGRLVLSDPVCESPLPGRLRNDARLRALCLSGAMPLQDYIGRLTAIGFGTIEVRARRPYRVLSPRHYALDRLVSIESVEICAIKDPVPADGPCVFTGKAAIYFGDEDFFDDGKGHFMTRNQPLAVCDKTARALAALGRDDIYVSESTWFYDGGGCC
;
A
#
# COMPACT_ATOMS: atom_id res chain seq x y z
N MET A 1 26.66 -6.60 -8.47
CA MET A 1 26.89 -5.19 -8.86
C MET A 1 26.22 -4.36 -7.80
N ASP A 2 27.00 -3.57 -7.07
CA ASP A 2 26.47 -2.72 -6.01
C ASP A 2 25.58 -1.66 -6.67
N ASN A 3 24.28 -1.70 -6.38
CA ASN A 3 23.31 -0.86 -7.08
C ASN A 3 23.40 0.54 -6.49
N ALA A 4 24.11 1.46 -7.15
CA ALA A 4 24.48 2.78 -6.61
C ALA A 4 23.30 3.61 -6.07
N TYR A 5 22.08 3.37 -6.57
CA TYR A 5 20.89 4.03 -6.04
C TYR A 5 20.43 3.45 -4.70
N LEU A 6 20.57 2.13 -4.46
CA LEU A 6 20.22 1.50 -3.18
C LEU A 6 21.17 1.95 -2.07
N SER A 7 22.45 2.15 -2.36
CA SER A 7 23.39 2.72 -1.39
C SER A 7 23.05 4.18 -1.07
N THR A 8 22.63 4.96 -2.07
CA THR A 8 22.11 6.33 -1.89
C THR A 8 20.88 6.34 -0.98
N THR A 9 19.91 5.45 -1.22
CA THR A 9 18.73 5.27 -0.37
C THR A 9 19.14 4.91 1.06
N ARG A 10 20.00 3.91 1.25
CA ARG A 10 20.46 3.48 2.58
C ARG A 10 21.09 4.64 3.36
N ASN A 11 21.93 5.44 2.71
CA ASN A 11 22.59 6.58 3.35
C ASN A 11 21.58 7.68 3.73
N LEU A 12 20.63 8.00 2.85
CA LEU A 12 19.58 8.98 3.10
C LEU A 12 18.72 8.58 4.31
N TYR A 13 18.30 7.31 4.39
CA TYR A 13 17.53 6.84 5.53
C TYR A 13 18.39 6.65 6.79
N LYS A 14 19.68 6.32 6.69
CA LYS A 14 20.60 6.37 7.83
C LYS A 14 20.63 7.77 8.46
N GLU A 15 20.78 8.81 7.66
CA GLU A 15 20.75 10.20 8.15
C GLU A 15 19.40 10.53 8.80
N ALA A 16 18.29 10.11 8.18
CA ALA A 16 16.94 10.32 8.70
C ALA A 16 16.63 9.54 10.00
N ALA A 17 17.38 8.47 10.31
CA ALA A 17 17.27 7.73 11.57
C ALA A 17 17.88 8.50 12.74
N LEU A 18 18.99 9.18 12.45
CA LEU A 18 19.79 9.93 13.41
C LEU A 18 19.20 11.32 13.66
N ALA A 19 18.72 11.97 12.59
CA ALA A 19 18.11 13.29 12.63
C ALA A 19 16.82 13.27 11.79
N PRO A 20 15.64 13.17 12.42
CA PRO A 20 14.38 13.15 11.70
C PRO A 20 14.24 14.33 10.74
N GLN A 21 13.80 14.06 9.51
CA GLN A 21 13.74 15.04 8.42
C GLN A 21 12.28 15.34 8.08
N PRO A 22 11.68 16.47 8.56
CA PRO A 22 10.25 16.75 8.36
C PRO A 22 9.79 16.86 6.90
N GLY A 23 10.73 17.11 5.97
CA GLY A 23 10.44 17.24 4.53
C GLY A 23 10.69 15.97 3.72
N LEU A 24 11.15 14.86 4.33
CA LEU A 24 11.52 13.66 3.58
C LEU A 24 10.30 13.08 2.85
N CYS A 25 9.20 12.93 3.58
CA CYS A 25 7.90 12.57 3.01
C CYS A 25 6.81 13.45 3.60
N CYS A 26 5.84 13.80 2.75
CA CYS A 26 4.79 14.76 3.08
C CYS A 26 3.49 14.00 3.35
N THR A 27 3.38 13.24 4.44
CA THR A 27 2.05 12.75 4.84
C THR A 27 1.23 13.93 5.35
N THR A 28 0.25 14.37 4.57
CA THR A 28 -0.81 15.27 5.04
C THR A 28 -1.94 14.50 5.74
N THR A 29 -1.87 13.17 5.76
CA THR A 29 -2.89 12.31 6.38
C THR A 29 -2.77 12.37 7.90
N PRO A 30 -3.85 12.73 8.62
CA PRO A 30 -3.86 12.68 10.08
C PRO A 30 -3.54 11.26 10.56
N VAL A 31 -2.69 11.15 11.58
CA VAL A 31 -2.41 9.86 12.21
C VAL A 31 -3.68 9.34 12.86
N TRP A 32 -4.02 8.08 12.58
CA TRP A 32 -5.17 7.41 13.20
C TRP A 32 -5.10 7.50 14.72
N ARG A 33 -6.13 8.06 15.33
CA ARG A 33 -6.29 8.09 16.79
C ARG A 33 -7.14 6.92 17.23
N LEU A 34 -6.49 5.77 17.42
CA LEU A 34 -7.14 4.60 18.00
C LEU A 34 -7.33 4.81 19.51
N PRO A 35 -8.46 4.37 20.10
CA PRO A 35 -8.70 4.50 21.53
C PRO A 35 -7.56 3.90 22.37
N GLY A 36 -6.97 4.71 23.25
CA GLY A 36 -5.87 4.29 24.13
C GLY A 36 -4.53 4.06 23.43
N LEU A 37 -4.38 4.40 22.14
CA LEU A 37 -3.10 4.43 21.44
C LEU A 37 -2.44 5.81 21.61
N ALA A 38 -1.29 5.83 22.29
CA ALA A 38 -0.38 6.95 22.36
C ALA A 38 0.87 6.65 21.50
N VAL A 39 1.06 7.39 20.42
CA VAL A 39 2.24 7.22 19.54
C VAL A 39 3.38 8.10 20.08
N PRO A 40 4.58 7.55 20.35
CA PRO A 40 5.76 8.33 20.72
C PRO A 40 6.04 9.48 19.75
N LYS A 41 6.50 10.62 20.27
CA LYS A 41 6.76 11.81 19.45
C LYS A 41 7.78 11.54 18.34
N ARG A 42 8.86 10.82 18.66
CA ARG A 42 9.91 10.47 17.68
C ARG A 42 9.37 9.57 16.56
N MET A 43 8.42 8.67 16.84
CA MET A 43 7.77 7.88 15.78
C MET A 43 7.03 8.78 14.78
N LEU A 44 6.33 9.80 15.28
CA LEU A 44 5.60 10.76 14.43
C LEU A 44 6.54 11.60 13.57
N GLU A 45 7.67 12.05 14.14
CA GLU A 45 8.69 12.81 13.41
C GLU A 45 9.43 11.97 12.36
N MET A 46 9.45 10.65 12.53
CA MET A 46 10.04 9.67 11.62
C MET A 46 9.01 8.98 10.70
N ASN A 47 7.82 9.56 10.55
CA ASN A 47 6.82 9.06 9.61
C ASN A 47 7.17 9.53 8.19
N TYR A 48 7.77 8.63 7.42
CA TYR A 48 8.17 8.89 6.04
C TYR A 48 7.22 8.26 5.00
N GLY A 49 5.95 8.07 5.34
CA GLY A 49 4.96 7.50 4.44
C GLY A 49 4.38 8.49 3.42
N CYS A 50 3.46 7.99 2.61
CA CYS A 50 2.62 8.78 1.70
C CYS A 50 1.10 8.56 1.93
N GLY A 51 0.73 7.53 2.68
CA GLY A 51 -0.65 7.22 3.07
C GLY A 51 -0.69 6.33 4.30
N SER A 52 -1.79 5.61 4.50
CA SER A 52 -1.97 4.63 5.59
C SER A 52 -2.04 3.20 5.06
N THR A 53 -1.28 2.28 5.65
CA THR A 53 -1.40 0.83 5.40
C THR A 53 -2.25 0.12 6.46
N VAL A 54 -2.78 0.86 7.44
CA VAL A 54 -3.58 0.33 8.53
C VAL A 54 -5.05 0.46 8.17
N HIS A 55 -5.73 -0.68 8.02
CA HIS A 55 -7.14 -0.73 7.72
C HIS A 55 -7.84 -1.80 8.59
N PRO A 56 -8.88 -1.45 9.36
CA PRO A 56 -9.51 -2.39 10.30
C PRO A 56 -10.02 -3.70 9.65
N ARG A 57 -10.49 -3.64 8.40
CA ARG A 57 -10.97 -4.83 7.66
C ARG A 57 -9.87 -5.87 7.46
N ASP A 58 -8.65 -5.45 7.16
CA ASP A 58 -7.53 -6.37 6.91
C ASP A 58 -6.94 -6.91 8.20
N LEU A 59 -7.15 -6.17 9.29
CA LEU A 59 -6.57 -6.44 10.60
C LEU A 59 -7.55 -7.11 11.57
N ALA A 60 -8.72 -7.51 11.08
CA ALA A 60 -9.68 -8.29 11.84
C ALA A 60 -9.12 -9.69 12.13
N GLY A 61 -9.41 -10.23 13.33
CA GLY A 61 -9.08 -11.61 13.66
C GLY A 61 -7.64 -11.88 14.14
N ASN A 62 -6.89 -10.87 14.58
CA ASN A 62 -5.50 -10.98 15.08
C ASN A 62 -4.49 -11.59 14.06
N PRO A 63 -4.41 -11.04 12.83
CA PRO A 63 -3.55 -11.61 11.78
C PRO A 63 -2.05 -11.62 12.15
N SER A 64 -1.28 -12.47 11.47
CA SER A 64 0.18 -12.31 11.38
C SER A 64 0.50 -11.27 10.33
N ILE A 65 1.31 -10.27 10.68
CA ILE A 65 1.63 -9.13 9.81
C ILE A 65 3.13 -9.08 9.52
N LEU A 66 3.49 -8.86 8.26
CA LEU A 66 4.82 -8.43 7.84
C LEU A 66 4.76 -6.95 7.44
N TYR A 67 5.70 -6.14 7.89
CA TYR A 67 5.90 -4.78 7.43
C TYR A 67 7.34 -4.55 6.99
N VAL A 68 7.54 -4.01 5.79
CA VAL A 68 8.87 -3.80 5.19
C VAL A 68 9.15 -2.31 5.04
N GLY A 69 10.31 -1.87 5.54
CA GLY A 69 10.66 -0.46 5.70
C GLY A 69 10.09 0.11 7.01
N VAL A 70 10.55 -0.37 8.17
CA VAL A 70 9.92 -0.11 9.47
C VAL A 70 9.96 1.36 9.90
N GLY A 71 10.92 2.14 9.39
CA GLY A 71 11.10 3.54 9.75
C GLY A 71 11.16 3.75 11.28
N GLY A 72 10.39 4.71 11.79
CA GLY A 72 10.28 4.96 13.23
C GLY A 72 9.53 3.88 14.02
N GLY A 73 8.82 2.95 13.36
CA GLY A 73 8.01 1.90 14.01
C GLY A 73 6.54 2.25 14.26
N MET A 74 6.04 3.35 13.68
CA MET A 74 4.65 3.79 13.87
C MET A 74 3.65 2.73 13.38
N GLU A 75 3.82 2.21 12.18
CA GLU A 75 2.96 1.18 11.59
C GLU A 75 3.03 -0.12 12.39
N LEU A 76 4.20 -0.51 12.89
CA LEU A 76 4.34 -1.70 13.74
C LEU A 76 3.50 -1.57 15.01
N LEU A 77 3.55 -0.42 15.67
CA LEU A 77 2.73 -0.13 16.85
C LEU A 77 1.24 -0.15 16.52
N GLN A 78 0.85 0.42 15.37
CA GLN A 78 -0.54 0.42 14.91
C GLN A 78 -1.03 -1.00 14.54
N PHE A 79 -0.23 -1.83 13.89
CA PHE A 79 -0.57 -3.23 13.61
C PHE A 79 -0.70 -4.04 14.90
N ALA A 80 0.20 -3.83 15.87
CA ALA A 80 0.16 -4.49 17.17
C ALA A 80 -1.12 -4.14 17.96
N TYR A 81 -1.75 -2.99 17.70
CA TYR A 81 -3.05 -2.65 18.29
C TYR A 81 -4.12 -3.70 17.96
N PHE A 82 -4.11 -4.22 16.73
CA PHE A 82 -5.05 -5.23 16.22
C PHE A 82 -4.59 -6.68 16.47
N SER A 83 -3.29 -6.89 16.74
CA SER A 83 -2.71 -8.21 16.95
C SER A 83 -1.77 -8.24 18.15
N ARG A 84 -2.36 -8.43 19.34
CA ARG A 84 -1.67 -8.30 20.64
C ARG A 84 -1.07 -9.62 21.14
N ARG A 85 -0.22 -10.23 20.32
CA ARG A 85 0.47 -11.48 20.67
C ARG A 85 1.96 -11.39 20.31
N PRO A 86 2.86 -12.05 21.06
CA PRO A 86 4.28 -12.03 20.77
C PRO A 86 4.59 -12.42 19.32
N GLY A 87 5.39 -11.60 18.64
CA GLY A 87 5.79 -11.82 17.25
C GLY A 87 4.67 -11.81 16.21
N ALA A 88 3.49 -11.27 16.52
CA ALA A 88 2.43 -11.07 15.52
C ALA A 88 2.87 -10.14 14.39
N VAL A 89 3.68 -9.13 14.71
CA VAL A 89 4.17 -8.15 13.74
C VAL A 89 5.64 -8.40 13.48
N ILE A 90 6.00 -8.71 12.24
CA ILE A 90 7.39 -8.83 11.79
C ILE A 90 7.74 -7.53 11.07
N GLY A 91 8.71 -6.79 11.58
CA GLY A 91 9.25 -5.61 10.91
C GLY A 91 10.58 -5.94 10.24
N VAL A 92 10.75 -5.55 8.98
CA VAL A 92 11.98 -5.74 8.21
C VAL A 92 12.51 -4.39 7.74
N ASP A 93 13.80 -4.15 7.94
CA ASP A 93 14.50 -2.99 7.38
C ASP A 93 15.96 -3.33 7.06
N VAL A 94 16.55 -2.61 6.12
CA VAL A 94 17.94 -2.81 5.68
C VAL A 94 18.91 -1.89 6.43
N VAL A 95 18.42 -0.79 7.02
CA VAL A 95 19.22 0.24 7.69
C VAL A 95 19.34 -0.06 9.19
N ASP A 96 20.57 -0.28 9.66
CA ASP A 96 20.83 -0.61 11.07
C ASP A 96 20.36 0.48 12.03
N GLU A 97 20.58 1.75 11.66
CA GLU A 97 20.19 2.91 12.45
C GLU A 97 18.66 3.04 12.55
N MET A 98 17.91 2.66 11.50
CA MET A 98 16.44 2.62 11.56
C MET A 98 15.95 1.52 12.49
N LEU A 99 16.55 0.33 12.42
CA LEU A 99 16.20 -0.75 13.34
C LEU A 99 16.50 -0.38 14.79
N ALA A 100 17.61 0.32 15.06
CA ALA A 100 17.95 0.81 16.40
C ALA A 100 16.91 1.85 16.89
N ALA A 101 16.61 2.86 16.08
CA ALA A 101 15.59 3.87 16.39
C ALA A 101 14.21 3.24 16.63
N CYS A 102 13.80 2.28 15.79
CA CYS A 102 12.55 1.56 15.93
C CYS A 102 12.47 0.79 17.26
N ARG A 103 13.55 0.10 17.67
CA ARG A 103 13.61 -0.59 18.98
C ARG A 103 13.40 0.36 20.15
N GLU A 104 14.12 1.49 20.15
CA GLU A 104 14.01 2.52 21.19
C GLU A 104 12.59 3.08 21.25
N ASN A 105 12.01 3.40 20.09
CA ASN A 105 10.65 3.92 20.00
C ASN A 105 9.61 2.90 20.49
N LEU A 106 9.75 1.61 20.16
CA LEU A 106 8.84 0.56 20.64
C LEU A 106 8.94 0.39 22.17
N ALA A 107 10.13 0.53 22.75
CA ALA A 107 10.30 0.53 24.20
C ALA A 107 9.60 1.73 24.86
N GLU A 108 9.69 2.92 24.28
CA GLU A 108 8.94 4.09 24.73
C GLU A 108 7.42 3.88 24.58
N ALA A 109 6.98 3.31 23.45
CA ALA A 109 5.57 3.00 23.22
C ALA A 109 5.01 2.04 24.28
N GLU A 110 5.80 1.07 24.74
CA GLU A 110 5.40 0.14 25.82
C GLU A 110 5.19 0.85 27.16
N LEU A 111 5.95 1.91 27.45
CA LEU A 111 5.74 2.76 28.63
C LEU A 111 4.47 3.62 28.52
N LEU A 112 4.17 4.11 27.32
CA LEU A 112 3.02 4.99 27.05
C LEU A 112 1.69 4.22 26.91
N ASN A 113 1.73 2.94 26.55
CA ASN A 113 0.56 2.15 26.20
C ASN A 113 0.47 0.89 27.07
N PRO A 114 -0.37 0.86 28.13
CA PRO A 114 -0.47 -0.29 29.03
C PRO A 114 -0.82 -1.62 28.35
N TRP A 115 -1.51 -1.55 27.20
CA TRP A 115 -1.93 -2.71 26.40
C TRP A 115 -0.83 -3.23 25.46
N PHE A 116 0.20 -2.44 25.17
CA PHE A 116 1.25 -2.79 24.22
C PHE A 116 2.41 -3.48 24.96
N ARG A 117 3.05 -4.42 24.27
CA ARG A 117 4.34 -4.98 24.68
C ARG A 117 5.23 -4.99 23.45
N SER A 118 6.48 -4.54 23.58
CA SER A 118 7.46 -4.53 22.49
C SER A 118 7.65 -5.92 21.87
N SER A 119 7.46 -6.98 22.66
CA SER A 119 7.49 -8.37 22.18
C SER A 119 6.43 -8.73 21.13
N PHE A 120 5.37 -7.92 20.96
CA PHE A 120 4.40 -8.10 19.88
C PHE A 120 5.01 -7.87 18.49
N ALA A 121 6.10 -7.10 18.43
CA ALA A 121 6.86 -6.82 17.22
C ALA A 121 8.24 -7.49 17.26
N VAL A 122 8.64 -8.15 16.18
CA VAL A 122 9.98 -8.72 15.98
C VAL A 122 10.64 -8.02 14.81
N LEU A 123 11.80 -7.41 15.06
CA LEU A 123 12.58 -6.69 14.06
C LEU A 123 13.65 -7.59 13.45
N ARG A 124 13.75 -7.60 12.12
CA ARG A 124 14.74 -8.35 11.35
C ARG A 124 15.48 -7.43 10.38
N LYS A 125 16.80 -7.60 10.28
CA LYS A 125 17.60 -6.92 9.26
C LYS A 125 17.54 -7.71 7.96
N ALA A 126 16.93 -7.14 6.93
CA ALA A 126 16.86 -7.77 5.61
C ALA A 126 16.43 -6.78 4.54
N ASP A 127 16.54 -7.21 3.28
CA ASP A 127 16.04 -6.47 2.12
C ASP A 127 14.67 -7.04 1.70
N ALA A 128 13.81 -6.22 1.10
CA ALA A 128 12.57 -6.67 0.46
C ALA A 128 12.81 -7.68 -0.67
N LEU A 129 14.03 -7.75 -1.21
CA LEU A 129 14.43 -8.67 -2.27
C LEU A 129 14.70 -10.11 -1.79
N ASP A 130 14.85 -10.31 -0.47
CA ASP A 130 15.09 -11.61 0.17
C ASP A 130 14.55 -11.57 1.61
N LEU A 131 13.24 -11.79 1.75
CA LEU A 131 12.54 -11.67 3.02
C LEU A 131 12.83 -12.88 3.91
N PRO A 132 13.30 -12.68 5.16
CA PRO A 132 13.64 -13.76 6.07
C PRO A 132 12.37 -14.29 6.75
N VAL A 133 11.35 -14.59 5.98
CA VAL A 133 10.01 -15.01 6.41
C VAL A 133 9.64 -16.23 5.58
N ALA A 134 9.01 -17.23 6.23
CA ALA A 134 8.63 -18.46 5.56
C ALA A 134 7.54 -18.21 4.51
N ASP A 135 7.50 -19.06 3.50
CA ASP A 135 6.44 -19.09 2.50
C ASP A 135 5.08 -19.20 3.20
N GLU A 136 4.09 -18.49 2.67
CA GLU A 136 2.68 -18.60 3.06
C GLU A 136 2.44 -18.55 4.58
N SER A 137 3.14 -17.67 5.28
CA SER A 137 3.16 -17.63 6.75
C SER A 137 2.48 -16.40 7.35
N VAL A 138 2.30 -15.33 6.57
CA VAL A 138 1.65 -14.09 7.02
C VAL A 138 0.31 -13.86 6.34
N ASP A 139 -0.63 -13.28 7.08
CA ASP A 139 -1.98 -12.96 6.59
C ASP A 139 -1.99 -11.59 5.88
N VAL A 140 -1.18 -10.65 6.37
CA VAL A 140 -1.02 -9.30 5.82
C VAL A 140 0.46 -9.01 5.63
N ALA A 141 0.84 -8.54 4.44
CA ALA A 141 2.13 -7.94 4.17
C ALA A 141 1.90 -6.47 3.81
N ALA A 142 2.73 -5.56 4.31
CA ALA A 142 2.53 -4.14 4.08
C ALA A 142 3.84 -3.37 3.92
N GLN A 143 3.75 -2.26 3.18
CA GLN A 143 4.83 -1.29 3.02
C GLN A 143 4.25 0.08 2.69
N ASN A 144 4.97 1.14 3.05
CA ASN A 144 4.57 2.51 2.74
C ASN A 144 5.75 3.23 2.07
N CYS A 145 5.55 3.71 0.85
CA CYS A 145 6.54 4.44 0.08
C CYS A 145 7.86 3.65 -0.09
N LEU A 146 7.79 2.34 -0.36
CA LEU A 146 8.97 1.48 -0.54
C LEU A 146 9.23 1.10 -2.00
N PHE A 147 8.19 0.67 -2.73
CA PHE A 147 8.39 0.03 -4.04
C PHE A 147 8.91 0.99 -5.11
N ASN A 148 8.58 2.27 -5.01
CA ASN A 148 9.13 3.31 -5.91
C ASN A 148 10.65 3.49 -5.79
N ILE A 149 11.29 2.98 -4.75
CA ILE A 149 12.75 2.98 -4.66
C ILE A 149 13.33 2.03 -5.71
N PHE A 150 12.70 0.89 -5.95
CA PHE A 150 13.24 -0.17 -6.80
C PHE A 150 13.18 0.17 -8.29
N GLN A 151 14.18 -0.29 -9.05
CA GLN A 151 14.07 -0.38 -10.51
C GLN A 151 13.29 -1.64 -10.89
N ASP A 152 12.91 -1.76 -12.17
CA ASP A 152 11.95 -2.76 -12.65
C ASP A 152 12.28 -4.19 -12.19
N ARG A 153 13.55 -4.61 -12.29
CA ARG A 153 14.00 -5.95 -11.86
C ARG A 153 13.87 -6.16 -10.35
N GLU A 154 14.34 -5.20 -9.56
CA GLU A 154 14.24 -5.26 -8.10
C GLU A 154 12.78 -5.19 -7.65
N LEU A 155 11.93 -4.42 -8.32
CA LEU A 155 10.51 -4.32 -8.02
C LEU A 155 9.81 -5.65 -8.27
N GLU A 156 10.05 -6.29 -9.41
CA GLU A 156 9.50 -7.63 -9.70
C GLU A 156 9.92 -8.65 -8.63
N ARG A 157 11.19 -8.62 -8.21
CA ARG A 157 11.69 -9.50 -7.14
C ARG A 157 11.02 -9.19 -5.79
N ALA A 158 10.89 -7.92 -5.41
CA ALA A 158 10.25 -7.52 -4.16
C ALA A 158 8.76 -7.93 -4.12
N LEU A 159 8.04 -7.74 -5.24
CA LEU A 159 6.65 -8.18 -5.35
C LEU A 159 6.52 -9.71 -5.27
N ALA A 160 7.43 -10.45 -5.92
CA ALA A 160 7.45 -11.91 -5.83
C ALA A 160 7.70 -12.40 -4.39
N GLU A 161 8.61 -11.75 -3.66
CA GLU A 161 8.87 -12.05 -2.25
C GLU A 161 7.66 -11.76 -1.36
N MET A 162 6.95 -10.65 -1.58
CA MET A 162 5.71 -10.34 -0.87
C MET A 162 4.61 -11.37 -1.14
N SER A 163 4.46 -11.82 -2.39
CA SER A 163 3.52 -12.88 -2.76
C SER A 163 3.91 -14.23 -2.14
N ARG A 164 5.22 -14.55 -2.09
CA ARG A 164 5.75 -15.79 -1.50
C ARG A 164 5.37 -15.92 -0.02
N VAL A 165 5.59 -14.87 0.77
CA VAL A 165 5.37 -14.90 2.23
C VAL A 165 3.89 -14.84 2.62
N LEU A 166 3.04 -14.28 1.76
CA LEU A 166 1.60 -14.20 1.98
C LEU A 166 0.94 -15.58 1.85
N LYS A 167 0.07 -15.92 2.81
CA LYS A 167 -0.86 -17.06 2.68
C LYS A 167 -1.76 -16.91 1.45
N PRO A 168 -2.33 -18.00 0.92
CA PRO A 168 -3.48 -17.91 0.02
C PRO A 168 -4.56 -16.99 0.62
N HIS A 169 -5.10 -16.08 -0.20
CA HIS A 169 -6.04 -15.02 0.20
C HIS A 169 -5.48 -13.99 1.19
N GLY A 170 -4.16 -13.99 1.43
CA GLY A 170 -3.45 -12.95 2.16
C GLY A 170 -3.47 -11.62 1.41
N ARG A 171 -3.18 -10.53 2.12
CA ARG A 171 -3.31 -9.16 1.61
C ARG A 171 -1.98 -8.44 1.58
N LEU A 172 -1.59 -7.95 0.42
CA LEU A 172 -0.55 -6.94 0.28
C LEU A 172 -1.20 -5.55 0.37
N VAL A 173 -0.99 -4.85 1.49
CA VAL A 173 -1.52 -3.50 1.72
C VAL A 173 -0.40 -2.49 1.57
N LEU A 174 -0.53 -1.56 0.63
CA LEU A 174 0.53 -0.61 0.34
C LEU A 174 0.01 0.81 0.17
N SER A 175 0.91 1.76 0.36
CA SER A 175 0.75 3.11 -0.17
C SER A 175 1.98 3.52 -0.95
N ASP A 176 1.81 4.00 -2.17
CA ASP A 176 2.92 4.46 -3.00
C ASP A 176 2.55 5.66 -3.88
N PRO A 177 3.55 6.46 -4.29
CA PRO A 177 3.36 7.50 -5.28
C PRO A 177 3.16 6.94 -6.71
N VAL A 178 2.18 7.46 -7.43
CA VAL A 178 1.92 7.20 -8.86
C VAL A 178 1.87 8.51 -9.62
N CYS A 179 1.97 8.45 -10.94
CA CYS A 179 1.90 9.63 -11.81
C CYS A 179 1.05 9.32 -13.05
N GLU A 180 0.44 10.34 -13.65
CA GLU A 180 -0.39 10.16 -14.85
C GLU A 180 0.43 9.72 -16.08
N SER A 181 1.67 10.21 -16.21
CA SER A 181 2.56 9.90 -17.33
C SER A 181 3.95 9.55 -16.82
N PRO A 182 4.67 8.62 -17.48
CA PRO A 182 6.04 8.28 -17.10
C PRO A 182 6.95 9.51 -16.99
N LEU A 183 7.75 9.54 -15.94
CA LEU A 183 8.75 10.60 -15.74
C LEU A 183 9.90 10.48 -16.76
N PRO A 184 10.51 11.60 -17.20
CA PRO A 184 11.67 11.58 -18.08
C PRO A 184 12.82 10.74 -17.50
N GLY A 185 13.56 10.03 -18.36
CA GLY A 185 14.64 9.13 -17.95
C GLY A 185 15.70 9.78 -17.05
N ARG A 186 16.01 11.05 -17.29
CA ARG A 186 16.92 11.85 -16.44
C ARG A 186 16.48 11.92 -14.97
N LEU A 187 15.17 12.03 -14.70
CA LEU A 187 14.66 12.03 -13.33
C LEU A 187 14.59 10.60 -12.79
N ARG A 188 14.09 9.64 -13.59
CA ARG A 188 13.98 8.23 -13.19
C ARG A 188 15.31 7.62 -12.75
N ASN A 189 16.42 8.09 -13.32
CA ASN A 189 17.78 7.62 -13.04
C ASN A 189 18.50 8.45 -11.96
N ASP A 190 17.86 9.51 -11.43
CA ASP A 190 18.41 10.25 -10.29
C ASP A 190 18.24 9.42 -9.01
N ALA A 191 19.37 8.98 -8.44
CA ALA A 191 19.40 8.14 -7.26
C ALA A 191 18.79 8.81 -6.02
N ARG A 192 18.94 10.13 -5.87
CA ARG A 192 18.40 10.87 -4.73
C ARG A 192 16.88 11.05 -4.87
N LEU A 193 16.39 11.41 -6.04
CA LEU A 193 14.94 11.53 -6.28
C LEU A 193 14.23 10.18 -6.18
N ARG A 194 14.92 9.09 -6.51
CA ARG A 194 14.43 7.72 -6.34
C ARG A 194 14.37 7.33 -4.87
N ALA A 195 15.41 7.66 -4.10
CA ALA A 195 15.41 7.48 -2.64
C ALA A 195 14.31 8.27 -1.92
N LEU A 196 13.84 9.38 -2.52
CA LEU A 196 12.69 10.16 -2.04
C LEU A 196 11.33 9.65 -2.56
N CYS A 197 11.30 8.49 -3.23
CA CYS A 197 10.11 7.87 -3.82
C CYS A 197 9.39 8.74 -4.87
N LEU A 198 10.09 9.74 -5.44
CA LEU A 198 9.52 10.66 -6.43
C LEU A 198 9.70 10.13 -7.84
N SER A 199 10.94 9.78 -8.20
CA SER A 199 11.27 9.48 -9.60
C SER A 199 11.00 8.02 -10.00
N GLY A 200 10.64 7.17 -9.04
CA GLY A 200 10.14 5.83 -9.29
C GLY A 200 8.66 5.75 -9.62
N ALA A 201 7.90 6.84 -9.42
CA ALA A 201 6.46 6.86 -9.69
C ALA A 201 6.16 6.45 -11.14
N MET A 202 5.14 5.62 -11.30
CA MET A 202 4.67 5.10 -12.58
C MET A 202 3.15 5.27 -12.74
N PRO A 203 2.61 5.15 -13.95
CA PRO A 203 1.17 5.07 -14.17
C PRO A 203 0.51 4.01 -13.28
N LEU A 204 -0.62 4.37 -12.66
CA LEU A 204 -1.37 3.46 -11.79
C LEU A 204 -1.75 2.16 -12.50
N GLN A 205 -2.08 2.23 -13.80
CA GLN A 205 -2.41 1.04 -14.58
C GLN A 205 -1.21 0.11 -14.77
N ASP A 206 0.00 0.65 -14.98
CA ASP A 206 1.22 -0.15 -15.05
C ASP A 206 1.50 -0.82 -13.70
N TYR A 207 1.23 -0.10 -12.61
CA TYR A 207 1.43 -0.60 -11.26
C TYR A 207 0.46 -1.74 -10.90
N ILE A 208 -0.83 -1.58 -11.23
CA ILE A 208 -1.85 -2.64 -11.12
C ILE A 208 -1.47 -3.83 -12.01
N GLY A 209 -0.98 -3.58 -13.23
CA GLY A 209 -0.47 -4.62 -14.12
C GLY A 209 0.66 -5.44 -13.51
N ARG A 210 1.62 -4.79 -12.84
CA ARG A 210 2.72 -5.46 -12.12
C ARG A 210 2.21 -6.33 -10.97
N LEU A 211 1.26 -5.83 -10.17
CA LEU A 211 0.65 -6.62 -9.08
C LEU A 211 -0.07 -7.86 -9.63
N THR A 212 -0.92 -7.68 -10.63
CA THR A 212 -1.69 -8.79 -11.22
C THR A 212 -0.81 -9.83 -11.91
N ALA A 213 0.30 -9.41 -12.54
CA ALA A 213 1.27 -10.32 -13.15
C ALA A 213 1.98 -11.24 -12.14
N ILE A 214 2.08 -10.82 -10.87
CA ILE A 214 2.67 -11.61 -9.78
C ILE A 214 1.67 -12.61 -9.17
N GLY A 215 0.38 -12.48 -9.52
CA GLY A 215 -0.68 -13.40 -9.09
C GLY A 215 -1.66 -12.85 -8.07
N PHE A 216 -1.79 -11.51 -7.95
CA PHE A 216 -2.87 -10.89 -7.19
C PHE A 216 -4.11 -10.75 -8.07
N GLY A 217 -5.13 -11.59 -7.86
CA GLY A 217 -6.36 -11.64 -8.65
C GLY A 217 -7.31 -10.48 -8.38
N THR A 218 -7.35 -9.99 -7.14
CA THR A 218 -8.18 -8.87 -6.70
C THR A 218 -7.33 -7.70 -6.26
N ILE A 219 -7.60 -6.51 -6.81
CA ILE A 219 -6.92 -5.26 -6.50
C ILE A 219 -7.96 -4.22 -6.06
N GLU A 220 -7.81 -3.71 -4.85
CA GLU A 220 -8.67 -2.66 -4.28
C GLU A 220 -7.91 -1.34 -4.24
N VAL A 221 -8.34 -0.34 -5.03
CA VAL A 221 -7.81 1.03 -4.93
C VAL A 221 -8.64 1.79 -3.89
N ARG A 222 -8.09 1.91 -2.68
CA ARG A 222 -8.80 2.38 -1.49
C ARG A 222 -8.72 3.89 -1.30
N ALA A 223 -7.66 4.51 -1.79
CA ALA A 223 -7.54 5.95 -1.85
C ALA A 223 -6.63 6.35 -3.01
N ARG A 224 -6.88 7.54 -3.57
CA ARG A 224 -5.98 8.25 -4.47
C ARG A 224 -6.03 9.73 -4.14
N ARG A 225 -4.89 10.35 -3.84
CA ARG A 225 -4.81 11.72 -3.31
C ARG A 225 -3.63 12.47 -3.92
N PRO A 226 -3.71 13.78 -4.13
CA PRO A 226 -2.54 14.58 -4.49
C PRO A 226 -1.42 14.40 -3.45
N TYR A 227 -0.19 14.13 -3.91
CA TYR A 227 0.97 13.97 -3.03
C TYR A 227 2.00 15.08 -3.23
N ARG A 228 2.51 15.25 -4.45
CA ARG A 228 3.48 16.31 -4.80
C ARG A 228 3.27 16.80 -6.23
N VAL A 229 3.76 18.01 -6.51
CA VAL A 229 3.82 18.56 -7.87
C VAL A 229 5.27 18.91 -8.19
N LEU A 230 5.85 18.23 -9.18
CA LEU A 230 7.18 18.54 -9.68
C LEU A 230 7.08 19.70 -10.67
N SER A 231 7.78 20.80 -10.38
CA SER A 231 7.76 22.03 -11.18
C SER A 231 8.99 22.15 -12.08
N PRO A 232 8.83 22.62 -13.35
CA PRO A 232 9.95 23.04 -14.20
C PRO A 232 10.91 24.05 -13.57
N ARG A 233 10.49 24.77 -12.52
CA ARG A 233 11.35 25.69 -11.76
C ARG A 233 12.45 25.00 -10.95
N HIS A 234 12.23 23.73 -10.58
CA HIS A 234 13.12 22.98 -9.69
C HIS A 234 13.64 21.68 -10.30
N TYR A 235 12.96 21.19 -11.34
CA TYR A 235 13.28 19.95 -12.00
C TYR A 235 13.40 20.21 -13.49
N ALA A 236 14.30 19.49 -14.16
CA ALA A 236 14.34 19.48 -15.61
C ALA A 236 13.06 18.80 -16.14
N LEU A 237 12.02 19.58 -16.40
CA LEU A 237 10.69 19.18 -16.86
C LEU A 237 10.14 20.28 -17.78
N ASP A 238 9.27 19.92 -18.73
CA ASP A 238 8.69 20.89 -19.67
C ASP A 238 7.31 21.39 -19.19
N ARG A 239 6.72 20.71 -18.21
CA ARG A 239 5.42 21.01 -17.60
C ARG A 239 5.40 20.58 -16.13
N LEU A 240 4.38 21.05 -15.41
CA LEU A 240 4.07 20.52 -14.07
C LEU A 240 3.75 19.02 -14.19
N VAL A 241 4.31 18.22 -13.28
CA VAL A 241 3.97 16.80 -13.15
C VAL A 241 3.37 16.58 -11.78
N SER A 242 2.10 16.19 -11.74
CA SER A 242 1.41 15.77 -10.53
C SER A 242 1.79 14.33 -10.19
N ILE A 243 2.21 14.14 -8.95
CA ILE A 243 2.40 12.84 -8.30
C ILE A 243 1.27 12.71 -7.28
N GLU A 244 0.58 11.59 -7.35
CA GLU A 244 -0.50 11.23 -6.44
C GLU A 244 -0.04 10.09 -5.54
N SER A 245 -0.55 9.99 -4.33
CA SER A 245 -0.40 8.79 -3.51
C SER A 245 -1.63 7.93 -3.71
N VAL A 246 -1.42 6.63 -3.90
CA VAL A 246 -2.48 5.62 -3.88
C VAL A 246 -2.35 4.73 -2.66
N GLU A 247 -3.47 4.24 -2.15
CA GLU A 247 -3.54 3.17 -1.17
C GLU A 247 -4.19 1.97 -1.85
N ILE A 248 -3.50 0.83 -1.86
CA ILE A 248 -3.94 -0.39 -2.54
C ILE A 248 -3.95 -1.56 -1.55
N CYS A 249 -4.99 -2.38 -1.61
CA CYS A 249 -4.97 -3.74 -1.08
C CYS A 249 -5.02 -4.73 -2.25
N ALA A 250 -3.97 -5.52 -2.41
CA ALA A 250 -3.88 -6.59 -3.41
C ALA A 250 -4.05 -7.95 -2.70
N ILE A 251 -5.02 -8.74 -3.12
CA ILE A 251 -5.37 -10.02 -2.48
C ILE A 251 -4.74 -11.16 -3.28
N LYS A 252 -4.07 -12.09 -2.60
CA LYS A 252 -3.43 -13.27 -3.21
C LYS A 252 -4.47 -14.36 -3.49
N ASP A 253 -5.42 -14.04 -4.37
CA ASP A 253 -6.42 -14.96 -4.90
C ASP A 253 -6.14 -15.25 -6.39
N PRO A 254 -6.64 -16.38 -6.93
CA PRO A 254 -6.42 -16.72 -8.33
C PRO A 254 -6.97 -15.64 -9.27
N VAL A 255 -6.16 -15.22 -10.24
CA VAL A 255 -6.62 -14.31 -11.30
C VAL A 255 -7.70 -15.03 -12.13
N PRO A 256 -8.93 -14.50 -12.22
CA PRO A 256 -9.98 -15.09 -13.03
C PRO A 256 -9.59 -15.20 -14.51
N ALA A 257 -10.19 -16.16 -15.23
CA ALA A 257 -9.88 -16.39 -16.65
C ALA A 257 -10.17 -15.18 -17.56
N ASP A 258 -11.11 -14.33 -17.18
CA ASP A 258 -11.49 -13.08 -17.85
C ASP A 258 -10.72 -11.85 -17.32
N GLY A 259 -9.67 -12.07 -16.52
CA GLY A 259 -8.78 -11.05 -15.99
C GLY A 259 -9.05 -10.67 -14.52
N PRO A 260 -8.17 -9.85 -13.92
CA PRO A 260 -8.23 -9.50 -12.50
C PRO A 260 -9.45 -8.63 -12.16
N CYS A 261 -9.91 -8.73 -10.92
CA CYS A 261 -10.94 -7.86 -10.36
C CYS A 261 -10.29 -6.61 -9.76
N VAL A 262 -10.31 -5.51 -10.52
CA VAL A 262 -9.80 -4.21 -10.05
C VAL A 262 -10.96 -3.35 -9.59
N PHE A 263 -10.96 -2.93 -8.33
CA PHE A 263 -11.98 -2.08 -7.73
C PHE A 263 -11.46 -0.65 -7.59
N THR A 264 -11.97 0.26 -8.42
CA THR A 264 -11.67 1.70 -8.35
C THR A 264 -12.78 2.51 -7.67
N GLY A 265 -13.69 1.84 -6.97
CA GLY A 265 -14.85 2.43 -6.29
C GLY A 265 -16.05 2.70 -7.20
N LYS A 266 -16.16 1.97 -8.32
CA LYS A 266 -17.36 2.01 -9.17
C LYS A 266 -18.53 1.28 -8.52
N ALA A 267 -19.74 1.78 -8.77
CA ALA A 267 -20.99 1.15 -8.37
C ALA A 267 -21.91 0.97 -9.58
N ALA A 268 -22.71 -0.09 -9.56
CA ALA A 268 -23.81 -0.32 -10.48
C ALA A 268 -25.14 -0.27 -9.71
N ILE A 269 -26.16 0.34 -10.31
CA ILE A 269 -27.50 0.45 -9.74
C ILE A 269 -28.51 0.01 -10.79
N TYR A 270 -29.37 -0.93 -10.41
CA TYR A 270 -30.49 -1.39 -11.24
C TYR A 270 -31.77 -0.64 -10.87
N PHE A 271 -32.45 -0.11 -11.89
CA PHE A 271 -33.67 0.70 -11.80
C PHE A 271 -34.89 0.04 -12.47
N GLY A 272 -34.78 -1.18 -12.98
CA GLY A 272 -35.86 -1.83 -13.71
C GLY A 272 -37.04 -2.26 -12.84
N ASP A 273 -38.05 -2.86 -13.47
CA ASP A 273 -39.34 -3.13 -12.84
C ASP A 273 -39.32 -4.34 -11.89
N GLU A 274 -38.42 -5.30 -12.13
CA GLU A 274 -38.25 -6.48 -11.27
C GLU A 274 -37.56 -6.14 -9.94
N ASP A 275 -37.70 -6.99 -8.93
CA ASP A 275 -37.07 -6.77 -7.62
C ASP A 275 -35.54 -6.81 -7.68
N PHE A 276 -35.00 -7.53 -8.65
CA PHE A 276 -33.56 -7.65 -8.87
C PHE A 276 -33.20 -7.87 -10.33
N PHE A 277 -31.93 -7.65 -10.63
CA PHE A 277 -31.28 -8.06 -11.87
C PHE A 277 -30.15 -9.04 -11.53
N ASP A 278 -30.09 -10.15 -12.27
CA ASP A 278 -29.01 -11.14 -12.20
C ASP A 278 -28.31 -11.19 -13.56
N ASP A 279 -26.98 -10.99 -13.56
CA ASP A 279 -26.18 -11.03 -14.77
C ASP A 279 -25.77 -12.46 -15.20
N GLY A 280 -26.13 -13.46 -14.41
CA GLY A 280 -25.79 -14.88 -14.61
C GLY A 280 -24.32 -15.21 -14.37
N LYS A 281 -23.53 -14.26 -13.84
CA LYS A 281 -22.09 -14.39 -13.57
C LYS A 281 -21.77 -14.16 -12.09
N GLY A 282 -22.79 -14.23 -11.24
CA GLY A 282 -22.67 -14.07 -9.79
C GLY A 282 -22.85 -12.63 -9.29
N HIS A 283 -23.32 -11.70 -10.14
CA HIS A 283 -23.63 -10.34 -9.70
C HIS A 283 -25.14 -10.15 -9.61
N PHE A 284 -25.62 -9.89 -8.39
CA PHE A 284 -27.03 -9.69 -8.09
C PHE A 284 -27.27 -8.24 -7.67
N MET A 285 -28.03 -7.50 -8.47
CA MET A 285 -28.37 -6.09 -8.19
C MET A 285 -29.81 -5.97 -7.73
N THR A 286 -30.00 -5.68 -6.44
CA THR A 286 -31.31 -5.32 -5.89
C THR A 286 -31.75 -3.97 -6.44
N ARG A 287 -33.02 -3.85 -6.83
CA ARG A 287 -33.59 -2.61 -7.35
C ARG A 287 -33.33 -1.42 -6.41
N ASN A 288 -32.87 -0.31 -7.00
CA ASN A 288 -32.52 0.96 -6.32
C ASN A 288 -31.40 0.86 -5.26
N GLN A 289 -30.62 -0.22 -5.23
CA GLN A 289 -29.48 -0.35 -4.32
C GLN A 289 -28.16 -0.36 -5.10
N PRO A 290 -27.14 0.37 -4.62
CA PRO A 290 -25.82 0.32 -5.22
C PRO A 290 -25.12 -1.00 -4.89
N LEU A 291 -24.64 -1.67 -5.94
CA LEU A 291 -23.70 -2.78 -5.86
C LEU A 291 -22.30 -2.25 -6.21
N ALA A 292 -21.33 -2.45 -5.32
CA ALA A 292 -19.94 -2.18 -5.67
C ALA A 292 -19.48 -3.20 -6.74
N VAL A 293 -18.87 -2.72 -7.82
CA VAL A 293 -18.46 -3.57 -8.94
C VAL A 293 -17.01 -3.29 -9.31
N CYS A 294 -16.28 -4.34 -9.68
CA CYS A 294 -14.95 -4.18 -10.26
C CYS A 294 -15.05 -3.58 -11.68
N ASP A 295 -13.96 -3.02 -12.18
CA ASP A 295 -13.91 -2.28 -13.44
C ASP A 295 -14.32 -3.14 -14.65
N LYS A 296 -14.03 -4.45 -14.65
CA LYS A 296 -14.46 -5.37 -15.72
C LYS A 296 -15.96 -5.64 -15.67
N THR A 297 -16.53 -5.84 -14.46
CA THR A 297 -17.98 -6.00 -14.28
C THR A 297 -18.71 -4.71 -14.66
N ALA A 298 -18.20 -3.55 -14.26
CA ALA A 298 -18.74 -2.25 -14.65
C ALA A 298 -18.81 -2.09 -16.18
N ARG A 299 -17.74 -2.45 -16.91
CA ARG A 299 -17.72 -2.45 -18.37
C ARG A 299 -18.73 -3.45 -18.96
N ALA A 300 -18.81 -4.65 -18.40
CA ALA A 300 -19.72 -5.68 -18.88
C ALA A 300 -21.19 -5.27 -18.73
N LEU A 301 -21.55 -4.67 -17.59
CA LEU A 301 -22.89 -4.14 -17.33
C LEU A 301 -23.23 -2.98 -18.26
N ALA A 302 -22.32 -2.02 -18.44
CA ALA A 302 -22.51 -0.91 -19.38
C ALA A 302 -22.70 -1.40 -20.83
N ALA A 303 -21.99 -2.46 -21.23
CA ALA A 303 -22.08 -3.05 -22.55
C ALA A 303 -23.42 -3.77 -22.84
N LEU A 304 -24.26 -4.01 -21.83
CA LEU A 304 -25.61 -4.52 -22.04
C LEU A 304 -26.51 -3.49 -22.74
N GLY A 305 -26.15 -2.21 -22.71
CA GLY A 305 -26.92 -1.13 -23.37
C GLY A 305 -28.31 -0.91 -22.79
N ARG A 306 -28.53 -1.33 -21.54
CA ARG A 306 -29.79 -1.14 -20.83
C ARG A 306 -29.88 0.28 -20.27
N ASP A 307 -31.06 0.88 -20.39
CA ASP A 307 -31.39 2.20 -19.85
C ASP A 307 -31.76 2.18 -18.36
N ASP A 308 -32.00 0.99 -17.82
CA ASP A 308 -32.34 0.75 -16.41
C ASP A 308 -31.16 0.27 -15.56
N ILE A 309 -29.92 0.32 -16.08
CA ILE A 309 -28.70 0.07 -15.31
C ILE A 309 -27.80 1.29 -15.40
N TYR A 310 -27.50 1.88 -14.26
CA TYR A 310 -26.50 2.95 -14.14
C TYR A 310 -25.18 2.38 -13.63
N VAL A 311 -24.08 2.77 -14.27
CA VAL A 311 -22.72 2.47 -13.84
C VAL A 311 -22.00 3.77 -13.54
N SER A 312 -21.45 3.92 -12.33
CA SER A 312 -20.78 5.14 -11.92
C SER A 312 -19.36 5.27 -12.48
N GLU A 313 -18.85 6.50 -12.44
CA GLU A 313 -17.41 6.74 -12.55
C GLU A 313 -16.65 6.24 -11.32
N SER A 314 -15.33 6.11 -11.45
CA SER A 314 -14.43 5.71 -10.36
C SER A 314 -14.36 6.82 -9.30
N THR A 315 -14.64 6.47 -8.05
CA THR A 315 -14.46 7.38 -6.91
C THR A 315 -13.02 7.35 -6.37
N TRP A 316 -12.24 6.34 -6.76
CA TRP A 316 -10.91 6.03 -6.21
C TRP A 316 -10.91 5.80 -4.69
N PHE A 317 -12.08 5.43 -4.17
CA PHE A 317 -12.31 5.12 -2.78
C PHE A 317 -13.16 3.85 -2.71
N TYR A 318 -12.54 2.76 -2.28
CA TYR A 318 -13.18 1.47 -2.09
C TYR A 318 -12.76 0.89 -0.74
N ASP A 319 -13.73 0.55 0.11
CA ASP A 319 -13.51 0.11 1.49
C ASP A 319 -13.55 -1.43 1.65
N GLY A 320 -13.52 -2.15 0.52
CA GLY A 320 -13.53 -3.61 0.45
C GLY A 320 -14.94 -4.22 0.56
N GLY A 321 -15.08 -5.49 0.20
CA GLY A 321 -16.36 -6.22 0.31
C GLY A 321 -16.71 -7.12 -0.87
N GLY A 322 -15.91 -7.10 -1.94
CA GLY A 322 -16.19 -7.83 -3.18
C GLY A 322 -17.30 -7.19 -4.02
N CYS A 323 -17.55 -7.78 -5.19
CA CYS A 323 -18.70 -7.49 -6.05
C CYS A 323 -19.67 -8.67 -6.18
N CYS A 324 -19.42 -9.76 -5.46
CA CYS A 324 -20.10 -11.05 -5.53
C CYS A 324 -20.44 -11.54 -4.11
#